data_AF-A0A833RIN1-F1
#
_entry.id   AF-A0A833RIN1-F1
#
_cell.length_a   1.000
_cell.length_b   1.000
_cell.length_c   1.000
_cell.angle_alpha   90.00
_cell.angle_beta   90.00
_cell.angle_gamma   90.00
#
_symmetry.space_group_name_H-M   'P 1'
#
loop_
_entity.id
_entity.type
_entity.pdbx_description
1 polymer ?
#
loop_
_entity_poly.entity_id
_entity_poly.type
_entity_poly.pdbx_seq_one_letter_code
_entity_poly.pdbx_strand_id
1 'polypeptide(L)'
;MDEVSLAVENLKKEWDETVSQLQETIRAIENCGKSGKGTEEANALPRLNGAAQDGLSSLRSMQFRLGLLAQQLPTMEEVQSGQALVEIWKEQYQKLHMGLRNANFQAKANIKKAAQEERELLLGGGEESTVRRRNLQTKVGMTSAAESITESLRRSRQMMVQEVERSASTLMTVGMFINLPVVLCCL
;
A
#
# COMPACT_ATOMS: atom_id res chain seq x y z
N MET A 1 1.74 36.65 -13.25
CA MET A 1 2.19 35.98 -12.03
C MET A 1 3.60 35.50 -12.30
N ASP A 2 4.53 35.78 -11.39
CA ASP A 2 5.91 35.31 -11.52
C ASP A 2 5.99 33.77 -11.48
N GLU A 3 6.97 33.19 -12.16
CA GLU A 3 7.15 31.73 -12.28
C GLU A 3 7.41 31.07 -10.92
N VAL A 4 8.21 31.72 -10.07
CA VAL A 4 8.51 31.24 -8.71
C VAL A 4 7.25 31.32 -7.84
N SER A 5 6.51 32.42 -7.93
CA SER A 5 5.24 32.57 -7.20
C SER A 5 4.21 31.51 -7.59
N LEU A 6 4.11 31.16 -8.88
CA LEU A 6 3.23 30.08 -9.35
C LEU A 6 3.70 28.71 -8.83
N ALA A 7 5.00 28.44 -8.82
CA ALA A 7 5.56 27.21 -8.26
C ALA A 7 5.25 27.06 -6.77
N VAL A 8 5.31 28.14 -6.00
CA VAL A 8 4.93 28.17 -4.58
C VAL A 8 3.43 27.88 -4.40
N GLU A 9 2.54 28.42 -5.24
CA GLU A 9 1.12 28.11 -5.15
C GLU A 9 0.79 26.65 -5.46
N ASN A 10 1.41 26.07 -6.48
CA ASN A 10 1.22 24.66 -6.80
C ASN A 10 1.74 23.77 -5.67
N LEU A 11 2.89 24.12 -5.08
CA LEU A 11 3.45 23.40 -3.94
C LEU A 11 2.53 23.47 -2.71
N LYS A 12 1.83 24.59 -2.49
CA LYS A 12 0.81 24.70 -1.42
C LYS A 12 -0.36 23.76 -1.63
N LYS A 13 -0.87 23.64 -2.87
CA LYS A 13 -1.95 22.70 -3.18
C LYS A 13 -1.53 21.25 -2.96
N GLU A 14 -0.35 20.88 -3.46
CA GLU A 14 0.24 19.54 -3.24
C GLU A 14 0.41 19.24 -1.74
N TRP A 15 0.85 20.24 -0.95
CA TRP A 15 0.97 20.12 0.50
C TRP A 15 -0.38 19.83 1.16
N ASP A 16 -1.40 20.64 0.88
CA ASP A 16 -2.73 20.52 1.49
C ASP A 16 -3.40 19.17 1.15
N GLU A 17 -3.24 18.70 -0.09
CA GLU A 17 -3.71 17.38 -0.53
C GLU A 17 -2.99 16.26 0.22
N THR A 18 -1.65 16.32 0.29
CA THR A 18 -0.83 15.32 0.99
C THR A 18 -1.13 15.28 2.48
N VAL A 19 -1.32 16.45 3.12
CA VAL A 19 -1.71 16.55 4.53
C VAL A 19 -3.07 15.90 4.74
N SER A 20 -4.04 16.16 3.87
CA SER A 20 -5.40 15.60 3.97
C SER A 20 -5.38 14.07 3.88
N GLN A 21 -4.67 13.51 2.89
CA GLN A 21 -4.50 12.06 2.74
C GLN A 21 -3.76 11.41 3.92
N LEU A 22 -2.74 12.09 4.45
CA LEU A 22 -2.01 11.61 5.62
C LEU A 22 -2.90 11.61 6.88
N GLN A 23 -3.73 12.63 7.07
CA GLN A 23 -4.68 12.69 8.18
C GLN A 23 -5.72 11.56 8.11
N GLU A 24 -6.24 11.27 6.92
CA GLU A 24 -7.14 10.12 6.72
C GLU A 24 -6.46 8.80 7.03
N THR A 25 -5.20 8.63 6.60
CA THR A 25 -4.40 7.44 6.87
C THR A 25 -4.13 7.29 8.38
N ILE A 26 -3.77 8.38 9.08
CA ILE A 26 -3.59 8.39 10.53
C ILE A 26 -4.89 7.99 11.24
N ARG A 27 -6.04 8.51 10.80
CA ARG A 27 -7.35 8.17 11.37
C ARG A 27 -7.70 6.69 11.13
N ALA A 28 -7.38 6.15 9.96
CA ALA A 28 -7.56 4.73 9.67
C ALA A 28 -6.68 3.84 10.58
N ILE A 29 -5.44 4.25 10.82
CA ILE A 29 -4.54 3.58 11.78
C ILE A 29 -5.14 3.62 13.19
N GLU A 30 -5.59 4.80 13.65
CA GLU A 30 -6.16 4.98 14.99
C GLU A 30 -7.40 4.10 15.23
N ASN A 31 -8.16 3.82 14.17
CA ASN A 31 -9.35 2.98 14.24
C ASN A 31 -9.07 1.48 14.17
N CYS A 32 -7.84 1.07 13.88
CA CYS A 32 -7.47 -0.35 13.89
C CYS A 32 -7.66 -0.94 15.29
N GLY A 33 -8.31 -2.10 15.35
CA GLY A 33 -8.65 -2.83 16.57
C GLY A 33 -9.93 -2.36 17.27
N LYS A 34 -10.62 -1.32 16.79
CA LYS A 34 -11.86 -0.81 17.43
C LYS A 34 -13.13 -1.52 16.95
N SER A 35 -13.12 -2.17 15.79
CA SER A 35 -14.34 -2.69 15.14
C SER A 35 -14.65 -4.17 15.45
N GLY A 36 -13.88 -4.82 16.33
CA GLY A 36 -14.01 -6.27 16.58
C GLY A 36 -13.46 -7.16 15.45
N LYS A 37 -12.90 -6.58 14.39
CA LYS A 37 -12.19 -7.26 13.29
C LYS A 37 -10.66 -7.21 13.45
N GLY A 38 -10.18 -7.27 14.69
CA GLY A 38 -8.80 -6.96 15.05
C GLY A 38 -7.73 -7.72 14.26
N THR A 39 -7.99 -8.95 13.81
CA THR A 39 -7.04 -9.75 12.99
C THR A 39 -6.94 -9.28 11.54
N GLU A 40 -8.03 -8.84 10.91
CA GLU A 40 -8.00 -8.29 9.55
C GLU A 40 -7.38 -6.88 9.53
N GLU A 41 -7.73 -6.05 10.52
CA GLU A 41 -7.19 -4.71 10.67
C GLU A 41 -5.69 -4.71 11.02
N ALA A 42 -5.24 -5.70 11.81
CA ALA A 42 -3.82 -5.91 12.07
C ALA A 42 -3.01 -6.20 10.79
N ASN A 43 -3.59 -6.90 9.81
CA ASN A 43 -2.93 -7.18 8.53
C ASN A 43 -2.83 -5.93 7.64
N ALA A 44 -3.76 -4.98 7.78
CA ALA A 44 -3.73 -3.72 7.04
C ALA A 44 -2.74 -2.71 7.65
N LEU A 45 -2.44 -2.81 8.95
CA LEU A 45 -1.64 -1.85 9.70
C LEU A 45 -0.22 -1.61 9.14
N PRO A 46 0.55 -2.62 8.68
CA PRO A 46 1.84 -2.39 8.04
C PRO A 46 1.74 -1.56 6.76
N ARG A 47 0.71 -1.83 5.93
CA ARG A 47 0.48 -1.10 4.68
C ARG A 47 0.07 0.35 4.94
N LEU A 48 -0.82 0.57 5.91
CA LEU A 48 -1.22 1.92 6.33
C LEU A 48 -0.03 2.72 6.87
N ASN A 49 0.85 2.07 7.64
CA ASN A 49 2.08 2.71 8.10
C ASN A 49 3.03 3.05 6.96
N GLY A 50 3.21 2.17 5.98
CA GLY A 50 3.99 2.46 4.77
C GLY A 50 3.48 3.73 4.08
N ALA A 51 2.18 3.78 3.77
CA ALA A 51 1.56 4.95 3.14
C ALA A 51 1.73 6.23 3.97
N ALA A 52 1.61 6.15 5.30
CA ALA A 52 1.82 7.30 6.18
C ALA A 52 3.28 7.79 6.18
N GLN A 53 4.25 6.88 6.13
CA GLN A 53 5.68 7.24 6.04
C GLN A 53 6.02 7.86 4.68
N ASP A 54 5.42 7.36 3.60
CA ASP A 54 5.58 7.93 2.26
C ASP A 54 5.00 9.36 2.20
N GLY A 55 3.83 9.57 2.80
CA GLY A 55 3.23 10.90 2.96
C GLY A 55 4.12 11.86 3.76
N LEU A 56 4.65 11.43 4.91
CA LEU A 56 5.59 12.24 5.70
C LEU A 56 6.88 12.57 4.93
N SER A 57 7.42 11.61 4.19
CA SER A 57 8.61 11.81 3.36
C SER A 57 8.35 12.84 2.24
N SER A 58 7.17 12.79 1.64
CA SER A 58 6.72 13.75 0.63
C SER A 58 6.61 15.16 1.21
N LEU A 59 5.97 15.32 2.39
CA LEU A 59 5.90 16.60 3.10
C LEU A 59 7.31 17.13 3.44
N ARG A 60 8.22 16.28 3.93
CA ARG A 60 9.61 16.67 4.22
C ARG A 60 10.32 17.23 2.97
N SER A 61 10.12 16.61 1.82
CA SER A 61 10.66 17.07 0.54
C SER A 61 10.07 18.43 0.11
N MET A 62 8.75 18.59 0.26
CA MET A 62 8.06 19.85 -0.04
C MET A 62 8.52 21.01 0.86
N GLN A 63 8.76 20.77 2.15
CA GLN A 63 9.35 21.78 3.07
C GLN A 63 10.70 22.29 2.56
N PHE A 64 11.56 21.37 2.11
CA PHE A 64 12.86 21.74 1.56
C PHE A 64 12.70 22.56 0.27
N ARG A 65 11.82 22.13 -0.65
CA ARG A 65 11.51 22.87 -1.89
C ARG A 65 10.97 24.26 -1.59
N LEU A 66 10.03 24.39 -0.65
CA LEU A 66 9.48 25.69 -0.25
C LEU A 66 10.57 26.60 0.32
N GLY A 67 11.49 26.06 1.13
CA GLY A 67 12.62 26.81 1.67
C GLY A 67 13.55 27.38 0.60
N LEU A 68 13.75 26.67 -0.51
CA LEU A 68 14.51 27.16 -1.66
C LEU A 68 13.73 28.22 -2.44
N LEU A 69 12.46 27.95 -2.78
CA LEU A 69 11.61 28.86 -3.55
C LEU A 69 11.35 30.17 -2.81
N ALA A 70 11.19 30.12 -1.48
CA ALA A 70 10.95 31.30 -0.66
C ALA A 70 12.07 32.33 -0.77
N GLN A 71 13.32 31.92 -1.00
CA GLN A 71 14.46 32.83 -1.17
C GLN A 71 14.50 33.47 -2.57
N GLN A 72 13.80 32.87 -3.54
CA GLN A 72 13.77 33.29 -4.94
C GLN A 72 12.55 34.15 -5.27
N LEU A 73 11.72 34.47 -4.27
CA LEU A 73 10.51 35.26 -4.50
C LEU A 73 10.88 36.71 -4.89
N PRO A 74 10.11 37.35 -5.80
CA PRO A 74 10.48 38.62 -6.41
C PRO A 74 10.62 39.79 -5.42
N THR A 75 9.84 39.77 -4.33
CA THR A 75 9.79 40.86 -3.36
C THR A 75 10.21 40.42 -1.96
N MET A 76 10.79 41.34 -1.19
CA MET A 76 11.18 41.07 0.19
C MET A 76 10.00 40.66 1.08
N GLU A 77 8.82 41.24 0.85
CA GLU A 77 7.59 40.87 1.57
C GLU A 77 7.17 39.42 1.27
N GLU A 78 7.23 39.01 0.01
CA GLU A 78 6.96 37.62 -0.38
C GLU A 78 8.01 36.65 0.18
N VAL A 79 9.29 37.03 0.19
CA VAL A 79 10.36 36.23 0.83
C VAL A 79 10.06 36.01 2.31
N GLN A 80 9.71 37.07 3.05
CA GLN A 80 9.35 36.98 4.46
C GLN A 80 8.11 36.10 4.68
N SER A 81 7.08 36.27 3.85
CA SER A 81 5.87 35.44 3.88
C SER A 81 6.17 33.96 3.61
N GLY A 82 7.02 33.68 2.63
CA GLY A 82 7.48 32.33 2.30
C GLY A 82 8.26 31.69 3.46
N GLN A 83 9.15 32.44 4.12
CA GLN A 83 9.86 31.95 5.30
C GLN A 83 8.93 31.66 6.48
N ALA A 84 7.94 32.54 6.74
CA ALA A 84 6.92 32.28 7.76
C ALA A 84 6.12 31.01 7.45
N LEU A 85 5.78 30.79 6.18
CA LEU A 85 5.08 29.57 5.74
C LEU A 85 5.91 28.30 5.97
N VAL A 86 7.23 28.35 5.76
CA VAL A 86 8.13 27.22 6.07
C VAL A 86 8.04 26.83 7.55
N GLU A 87 8.01 27.80 8.47
CA GLU A 87 7.85 27.52 9.90
C GLU A 87 6.47 26.92 10.23
N ILE A 88 5.40 27.43 9.61
CA ILE A 88 4.06 26.84 9.75
C ILE A 88 4.06 25.38 9.27
N TRP A 89 4.67 25.09 8.13
CA TRP A 89 4.77 23.73 7.59
C TRP A 89 5.59 22.82 8.50
N LYS A 90 6.67 23.33 9.12
CA LYS A 90 7.45 22.57 10.11
C LYS A 90 6.58 22.16 11.30
N GLU A 91 5.82 23.09 11.86
CA GLU A 91 4.92 22.79 12.97
C GLU A 91 3.83 21.78 12.59
N GLN A 92 3.19 21.96 11.43
CA GLN A 92 2.17 21.03 10.94
C GLN A 92 2.74 19.63 10.75
N TYR A 93 3.93 19.51 10.14
CA TYR A 93 4.62 18.24 9.99
C TYR A 93 4.90 17.56 11.35
N GLN A 94 5.38 18.31 12.35
CA GLN A 94 5.63 17.75 13.67
C GLN A 94 4.34 17.27 14.34
N LYS A 95 3.24 18.02 14.20
CA LYS A 95 1.92 17.61 14.68
C LYS A 95 1.45 16.32 14.02
N LEU A 96 1.57 16.19 12.70
CA LEU A 96 1.21 14.99 11.95
C LEU A 96 2.07 13.79 12.35
N HIS A 97 3.39 13.99 12.48
CA HIS A 97 4.33 12.95 12.88
C HIS A 97 4.05 12.45 14.31
N MET A 98 3.75 13.35 15.25
CA MET A 98 3.31 12.99 16.60
C MET A 98 1.95 12.28 16.59
N GLY A 99 1.00 12.75 15.78
CA GLY A 99 -0.30 12.12 15.57
C GLY A 99 -0.17 10.68 15.08
N LEU A 100 0.70 10.42 14.11
CA LEU A 100 0.98 9.08 13.61
C LEU A 100 1.55 8.16 14.69
N ARG A 101 2.48 8.65 15.53
CA ARG A 101 3.03 7.87 16.66
C ARG A 101 1.96 7.50 17.67
N ASN A 102 1.10 8.46 18.02
CA ASN A 102 -0.01 8.24 18.95
C ASN A 102 -1.05 7.25 18.38
N ALA A 103 -1.43 7.41 17.12
CA ALA A 103 -2.34 6.49 16.43
C ALA A 103 -1.78 5.07 16.41
N ASN A 104 -0.48 4.90 16.13
CA ASN A 104 0.18 3.59 16.19
C ASN A 104 0.18 2.97 17.58
N PHE A 105 0.40 3.77 18.62
CA PHE A 105 0.35 3.29 19.99
C PHE A 105 -1.05 2.79 20.35
N GLN A 106 -2.08 3.58 20.01
CA GLN A 106 -3.48 3.20 20.22
C GLN A 106 -3.87 1.95 19.41
N ALA A 107 -3.51 1.89 18.12
CA ALA A 107 -3.77 0.74 17.27
C ALA A 107 -3.19 -0.55 17.87
N LYS A 108 -1.95 -0.51 18.34
CA LYS A 108 -1.31 -1.65 19.01
C LYS A 108 -2.05 -2.06 20.29
N ALA A 109 -2.48 -1.11 21.11
CA ALA A 109 -3.24 -1.38 22.32
C ALA A 109 -4.61 -2.02 21.99
N ASN A 110 -5.34 -1.45 21.02
CA ASN A 110 -6.65 -1.93 20.60
C ASN A 110 -6.57 -3.33 19.99
N ILE A 111 -5.60 -3.58 19.10
CA ILE A 111 -5.39 -4.91 18.49
C ILE A 111 -5.06 -5.94 19.57
N LYS A 112 -4.20 -5.61 20.54
CA LYS A 112 -3.89 -6.52 21.66
C LYS A 112 -5.13 -6.84 22.49
N LYS A 113 -5.93 -5.82 22.82
CA LYS A 113 -7.18 -5.98 23.56
C LYS A 113 -8.17 -6.86 22.78
N ALA A 114 -8.42 -6.56 21.52
CA ALA A 114 -9.31 -7.34 20.65
C ALA A 114 -8.84 -8.80 20.50
N ALA A 115 -7.52 -9.04 20.41
CA ALA A 115 -6.97 -10.39 20.36
C ALA A 115 -7.15 -11.15 21.68
N GLN A 116 -7.12 -10.46 22.82
CA GLN A 116 -7.39 -11.06 24.12
C GLN A 116 -8.87 -11.41 24.28
N GLU A 117 -9.77 -10.47 23.96
CA GLU A 117 -11.22 -10.68 23.99
C GLU A 117 -11.64 -11.85 23.09
N GLU A 118 -11.06 -11.96 21.89
CA GLU A 118 -11.30 -13.10 20.99
C GLU A 118 -10.87 -14.43 21.63
N ARG A 119 -9.72 -14.48 22.32
CA ARG A 119 -9.25 -15.69 23.00
C ARG A 119 -10.17 -16.10 24.14
N GLU A 120 -10.59 -15.15 24.95
CA GLU A 120 -11.52 -15.38 26.06
C GLU A 120 -12.85 -15.93 25.54
N LEU A 121 -13.37 -15.35 24.45
CA LEU A 121 -14.62 -15.81 23.82
C LEU A 121 -14.48 -17.23 23.26
N LEU A 122 -13.34 -17.60 22.67
CA LEU A 122 -13.10 -18.94 22.13
C LEU A 122 -12.95 -20.02 23.21
N LEU A 123 -12.46 -19.65 24.40
CA LEU A 123 -12.27 -20.54 25.54
C LEU A 123 -13.54 -20.66 26.42
N GLY A 124 -14.54 -19.80 26.17
CA GLY A 124 -15.82 -19.86 26.85
C GLY A 124 -16.64 -21.12 26.55
N GLY A 125 -17.48 -21.53 27.50
CA GLY A 125 -18.39 -22.68 27.37
C GLY A 125 -19.78 -22.35 26.83
N GLY A 126 -20.05 -21.09 26.46
CA GLY A 126 -21.39 -20.61 26.07
C GLY A 126 -21.73 -20.84 24.60
N GLU A 127 -23.00 -20.57 24.25
CA GLU A 127 -23.50 -20.66 22.87
C GLU A 127 -22.70 -19.74 21.93
N GLU A 128 -22.36 -18.52 22.36
CA GLU A 128 -21.54 -17.56 21.62
C GLU A 128 -20.17 -18.14 21.20
N SER A 129 -19.51 -18.86 22.11
CA SER A 129 -18.23 -19.53 21.86
C SER A 129 -18.34 -20.67 20.84
N THR A 130 -19.47 -21.38 20.81
CA THR A 130 -19.71 -22.45 19.84
C THR A 130 -20.02 -21.91 18.45
N VAL A 131 -20.83 -20.84 18.35
CA VAL A 131 -21.13 -20.14 17.09
C VAL A 131 -19.85 -19.53 16.51
N ARG A 132 -19.00 -18.90 17.35
CA ARG A 132 -17.73 -18.32 16.90
C ARG A 132 -16.78 -19.38 16.33
N ARG A 133 -16.60 -20.52 17.00
CA ARG A 133 -15.76 -21.62 16.50
C ARG A 133 -16.26 -22.15 15.16
N ARG A 134 -17.57 -22.32 14.99
CA ARG A 134 -18.17 -22.75 13.71
C ARG A 134 -17.90 -21.73 12.60
N ASN A 135 -18.09 -20.43 12.88
CA ASN A 135 -17.85 -19.37 11.90
C ASN A 135 -16.36 -19.32 11.46
N LEU A 136 -15.43 -19.52 12.40
CA LEU A 136 -14.01 -19.63 12.09
C LEU A 136 -13.70 -20.85 11.21
N GLN A 137 -14.30 -22.01 11.51
CA GLN A 137 -14.15 -23.21 10.67
C GLN A 137 -14.66 -22.98 9.24
N THR A 138 -15.82 -22.34 9.08
CA THR A 138 -16.35 -21.98 7.76
C THR A 138 -15.39 -21.05 7.01
N LYS A 139 -14.85 -20.03 7.69
CA LYS A 139 -13.89 -19.09 7.07
C LYS A 139 -12.61 -19.79 6.63
N VAL A 140 -12.05 -20.66 7.47
CA VAL A 140 -10.86 -21.48 7.12
C VAL A 140 -11.16 -22.40 5.95
N GLY A 141 -12.33 -23.05 5.92
CA GLY A 141 -12.75 -23.91 4.82
C GLY A 141 -12.92 -23.16 3.49
N MET A 142 -13.42 -21.92 3.52
CA MET A 142 -13.50 -21.08 2.32
C MET A 142 -12.11 -20.66 1.83
N THR A 143 -11.18 -20.32 2.73
CA THR A 143 -9.81 -19.96 2.36
C THR A 143 -9.05 -21.13 1.73
N SER A 144 -9.16 -22.34 2.30
CA SER A 144 -8.51 -23.52 1.73
C SER A 144 -9.10 -23.90 0.36
N ALA A 145 -10.42 -23.74 0.19
CA ALA A 145 -11.06 -23.93 -1.11
C ALA A 145 -10.54 -22.94 -2.17
N ALA A 146 -10.41 -21.65 -1.81
CA ALA A 146 -9.89 -20.62 -2.70
C ALA A 146 -8.41 -20.88 -3.07
N GLU A 147 -7.60 -21.32 -2.12
CA GLU A 147 -6.20 -21.70 -2.35
C GLU A 147 -6.10 -22.90 -3.31
N SER A 148 -6.91 -23.94 -3.10
CA SER A 148 -6.97 -25.10 -4.00
C SER A 148 -7.36 -24.72 -5.43
N ILE A 149 -8.30 -23.80 -5.61
CA ILE A 149 -8.70 -23.30 -6.94
C ILE A 149 -7.55 -22.53 -7.58
N THR A 150 -6.90 -21.65 -6.82
CA THR A 150 -5.78 -20.82 -7.32
C THR A 150 -4.59 -21.68 -7.71
N GLU A 151 -4.27 -22.71 -6.93
CA GLU A 151 -3.22 -23.67 -7.25
C GLU A 151 -3.56 -24.52 -8.49
N SER A 152 -4.82 -24.94 -8.64
CA SER A 152 -5.28 -25.64 -9.84
C SER A 152 -5.15 -24.78 -11.11
N LEU A 153 -5.52 -23.50 -11.03
CA LEU A 153 -5.35 -22.54 -12.13
C LEU A 153 -3.87 -22.32 -12.46
N ARG A 154 -3.01 -22.22 -11.45
CA ARG A 154 -1.56 -22.09 -11.64
C ARG A 154 -0.96 -23.30 -12.36
N ARG A 155 -1.33 -24.53 -11.96
CA ARG A 155 -0.88 -25.77 -12.63
C ARG A 155 -1.38 -25.84 -14.08
N SER A 156 -2.63 -25.46 -14.30
CA SER A 156 -3.21 -25.40 -15.66
C SER A 156 -2.45 -24.41 -16.54
N ARG A 157 -2.09 -23.23 -16.02
CA ARG A 157 -1.23 -22.27 -16.71
C ARG A 157 0.14 -22.86 -17.05
N GLN A 158 0.77 -23.60 -16.13
CA GLN A 158 2.07 -24.22 -16.37
C GLN A 158 2.02 -25.30 -17.47
N MET A 159 1.01 -26.16 -17.47
CA MET A 159 0.82 -27.17 -18.52
C MET A 159 0.56 -26.52 -19.88
N MET A 160 -0.22 -25.43 -19.92
CA MET A 160 -0.47 -24.68 -21.17
C MET A 160 0.81 -24.06 -21.73
N VAL A 161 1.69 -23.51 -20.88
CA VAL A 161 2.98 -22.98 -21.31
C VAL A 161 3.86 -24.10 -21.90
N GLN A 162 3.93 -25.25 -21.23
CA GLN A 162 4.67 -26.40 -21.76
C GLN A 162 4.16 -26.85 -23.13
N GLU A 163 2.84 -26.86 -23.34
CA GLU A 163 2.26 -27.27 -24.62
C GLU A 163 2.58 -26.27 -25.74
N VAL A 164 2.60 -24.96 -25.45
CA VAL A 164 3.03 -23.92 -26.38
C VAL A 164 4.51 -24.06 -26.72
N GLU A 165 5.38 -24.28 -25.72
CA GLU A 165 6.83 -24.50 -25.93
C GLU A 165 7.10 -25.78 -26.75
N ARG A 166 6.36 -26.86 -26.48
CA ARG A 166 6.42 -28.10 -27.25
C ARG A 166 5.96 -27.90 -28.70
N SER A 167 4.88 -27.14 -28.90
CA SER A 167 4.38 -26.81 -30.24
C SER A 167 5.38 -25.95 -31.02
N ALA A 168 5.98 -24.95 -30.37
CA ALA A 168 6.99 -24.09 -30.96
C ALA A 168 8.29 -24.85 -31.32
N SER A 169 8.78 -25.72 -30.45
CA SER A 169 9.96 -26.56 -30.73
C SER A 169 9.71 -27.57 -31.86
N THR A 170 8.51 -28.14 -31.93
CA THR A 170 8.10 -29.00 -33.05
C THR A 170 8.06 -28.20 -34.37
N LEU A 171 7.48 -26.99 -34.35
CA LEU A 171 7.45 -26.08 -35.50
C LEU A 171 8.86 -25.67 -35.96
N MET A 172 9.76 -25.36 -35.04
CA MET A 172 11.16 -25.06 -35.36
C MET A 172 11.87 -26.26 -36.02
N THR A 173 11.63 -27.46 -35.50
CA THR A 173 12.21 -28.70 -36.04
C THR A 173 11.66 -28.99 -37.45
N VAL A 174 10.35 -28.92 -37.64
CA VAL A 174 9.72 -29.10 -38.95
C VAL A 174 10.12 -28.00 -39.94
N GLY A 175 10.21 -26.75 -39.48
CA GLY A 175 10.69 -25.62 -40.29
C GLY A 175 12.15 -25.77 -40.73
N MET A 176 12.99 -26.44 -39.93
CA MET A 176 14.37 -26.80 -40.28
C MET A 176 14.43 -27.95 -41.29
N PHE A 177 13.49 -28.91 -41.25
CA PHE A 177 13.36 -29.95 -42.28
C PHE A 177 12.83 -29.41 -43.62
N ILE A 178 11.96 -28.40 -43.61
CA ILE A 178 11.43 -27.77 -44.84
C ILE A 178 12.47 -26.80 -45.46
N ASN A 179 13.40 -26.26 -44.66
CA ASN A 179 14.54 -25.46 -45.12
C ASN A 179 15.82 -26.30 -45.33
N LEU A 180 15.72 -27.62 -45.47
CA LEU A 180 16.82 -28.38 -46.06
C LEU A 180 16.86 -28.02 -47.56
N PRO A 181 17.96 -27.47 -48.09
CA PRO A 181 17.98 -26.97 -49.44
C PRO A 181 17.68 -28.12 -50.41
N VAL A 182 16.84 -27.82 -51.40
CA VAL A 182 16.62 -28.58 -52.65
C VAL A 182 17.93 -28.63 -53.45
N VAL A 183 18.99 -29.19 -52.86
CA VAL A 183 20.31 -29.38 -53.48
C VAL A 183 20.67 -30.85 -53.28
N LEU A 184 19.85 -31.74 -53.85
CA LEU A 184 20.25 -33.11 -54.17
C LEU A 184 19.33 -33.72 -55.25
N CYS A 185 19.01 -32.95 -56.30
CA CYS A 185 18.34 -33.47 -57.51
C CYS A 185 18.93 -32.88 -58.80
N CYS A 186 20.24 -32.66 -58.81
CA CYS A 186 21.05 -32.37 -60.00
C CYS A 186 22.43 -33.03 -59.81
N LEU A 187 22.47 -34.35 -59.95
CA LEU A 187 23.65 -35.14 -60.33
C LEU A 187 23.17 -36.50 -60.86
#